data_AF-A0A927MKA8-F1
#
_entry.id   AF-A0A927MKA8-F1
#
_cell.length_a   1.000
_cell.length_b   1.000
_cell.length_c   1.000
_cell.angle_alpha   90.00
_cell.angle_beta   90.00
_cell.angle_gamma   90.00
#
_symmetry.space_group_name_H-M   'P 1'
#
loop_
_entity.id
_entity.type
_entity.pdbx_description
1 polymer ?
#
loop_
_entity_poly.entity_id
_entity_poly.type
_entity_poly.pdbx_seq_one_letter_code
_entity_poly.pdbx_strand_id
1 'polypeptide(L)' 'MIDGSPTEAMREERTAMEIDKLKIVEWLHGRGQHARADWVAKTLPDRVDTVRNSGLLATLGLDPADLADQPAK' A
#
# COMPACT_ATOMS: atom_id res chain seq x y z
N MET A 1 -38.43 14.19 9.80
CA MET A 1 -37.40 13.33 10.40
C MET A 1 -36.95 12.31 9.37
N ILE A 2 -35.83 12.58 8.70
CA ILE A 2 -34.73 11.65 8.39
C ILE A 2 -33.57 12.57 8.00
N ASP A 3 -32.37 12.32 8.53
CA ASP A 3 -31.20 13.18 8.29
C ASP A 3 -30.45 12.78 7.02
N GLY A 4 -29.82 13.76 6.37
CA GLY A 4 -29.05 13.57 5.14
C GLY A 4 -27.61 13.12 5.41
N SER A 5 -27.42 11.85 5.80
CA SER A 5 -26.09 11.29 6.14
C SER A 5 -25.70 10.06 5.29
N PRO A 6 -25.27 10.23 4.02
CA PRO A 6 -24.66 9.18 3.20
C PRO A 6 -23.17 8.98 3.57
N THR A 7 -22.89 8.67 4.83
CA THR A 7 -21.52 8.73 5.42
C THR A 7 -20.99 7.43 6.01
N GLU A 8 -21.79 6.35 6.03
CA GLU A 8 -21.38 5.05 6.58
C GLU A 8 -20.88 4.05 5.50
N ALA A 9 -21.39 4.16 4.27
CA ALA A 9 -21.18 3.19 3.18
C ALA A 9 -19.75 3.11 2.59
N MET A 10 -18.81 3.90 3.10
CA MET A 10 -17.42 3.99 2.63
C MET A 10 -16.38 3.64 3.72
N ARG A 11 -16.82 3.19 4.91
CA ARG A 11 -15.92 3.03 6.07
C ARG A 11 -15.25 1.67 6.20
N GLU A 12 -15.85 0.60 5.67
CA GLU A 12 -15.43 -0.78 5.98
C GLU A 12 -15.27 -1.71 4.77
N GLU A 13 -14.85 -1.20 3.61
CA GLU A 13 -13.97 -2.04 2.77
C GLU A 13 -12.54 -2.02 3.34
N ARG A 14 -12.36 -2.70 4.48
CA ARG A 14 -11.04 -3.04 5.01
C ARG A 14 -10.46 -4.24 4.25
N THR A 15 -10.46 -4.19 2.92
CA THR A 15 -9.89 -5.23 2.08
C THR A 15 -8.43 -5.46 2.49
N ALA A 16 -8.02 -6.72 2.54
CA ALA A 16 -6.61 -7.05 2.71
C ALA A 16 -5.89 -6.66 1.41
N MET A 17 -5.37 -5.42 1.36
CA MET A 17 -4.75 -4.89 0.15
C MET A 17 -3.37 -5.52 -0.01
N GLU A 18 -3.34 -6.69 -0.64
CA GLU A 18 -2.14 -7.27 -1.22
C GLU A 18 -1.66 -6.36 -2.36
N ILE A 19 -0.46 -5.81 -2.24
CA ILE A 19 0.12 -4.96 -3.28
C ILE A 19 1.34 -5.68 -3.88
N ASP A 20 1.40 -5.73 -5.20
CA ASP A 20 2.56 -6.26 -5.90
C ASP A 20 3.82 -5.50 -5.50
N LYS A 21 4.83 -6.25 -5.04
CA LYS A 21 6.16 -5.75 -4.68
C LYS A 21 6.74 -4.85 -5.77
N LEU A 22 6.47 -5.14 -7.05
CA LEU A 22 6.93 -4.33 -8.18
C LEU A 22 6.42 -2.88 -8.10
N LYS A 23 5.14 -2.63 -7.76
CA LYS A 23 4.63 -1.26 -7.51
C LYS A 23 5.42 -0.56 -6.41
N ILE A 24 5.80 -1.28 -5.35
CA ILE A 24 6.60 -0.74 -4.23
C ILE A 24 8.03 -0.39 -4.69
N VAL A 25 8.65 -1.25 -5.51
CA VAL A 25 9.97 -1.05 -6.13
C VAL A 25 9.93 0.19 -7.03
N GLU A 26 8.94 0.32 -7.91
CA GLU A 26 8.76 1.48 -8.80
C GLU A 26 8.48 2.77 -8.02
N TRP A 27 7.63 2.72 -6.99
CA TRP A 27 7.33 3.86 -6.10
C TRP A 27 8.55 4.32 -5.30
N LEU A 28 9.48 3.41 -4.94
CA LEU A 28 10.77 3.76 -4.36
C LEU A 28 11.75 4.32 -5.40
N HIS A 29 11.76 3.76 -6.62
CA HIS A 29 12.61 4.18 -7.73
C HIS A 29 12.28 5.62 -8.18
N GLY A 30 10.99 5.96 -8.32
CA GLY A 30 10.52 7.32 -8.64
C GLY A 30 10.88 8.38 -7.59
N ARG A 31 11.23 7.95 -6.37
CA ARG A 31 11.72 8.82 -5.26
C ARG A 31 13.24 8.80 -5.14
N GLY A 32 13.97 8.25 -6.12
CA GLY A 32 15.42 8.09 -6.10
C GLY A 32 15.95 7.06 -5.10
N GLN A 33 15.07 6.33 -4.39
CA GLN A 33 15.45 5.38 -3.34
C GLN A 33 15.83 3.98 -3.90
N HIS A 34 16.62 3.96 -4.97
CA HIS A 34 17.07 2.77 -5.70
C HIS A 34 17.59 1.65 -4.79
N ALA A 35 18.37 1.98 -3.75
CA ALA A 35 18.91 1.00 -2.80
C ALA A 35 17.83 0.36 -1.90
N ARG A 36 16.77 1.10 -1.53
CA ARG A 36 15.60 0.51 -0.85
C ARG A 36 14.75 -0.31 -1.81
N ALA A 37 14.62 0.13 -3.06
CA ALA A 37 13.89 -0.60 -4.10
C ALA A 37 14.50 -1.99 -4.36
N ASP A 38 15.82 -2.07 -4.55
CA ASP A 38 16.54 -3.34 -4.73
C ASP A 38 16.47 -4.25 -3.48
N TRP A 39 16.58 -3.67 -2.27
CA TRP A 39 16.40 -4.42 -1.02
C TRP A 39 14.96 -4.97 -0.88
N VAL A 40 13.94 -4.16 -1.22
CA VAL A 40 12.53 -4.58 -1.23
C VAL A 40 12.31 -5.71 -2.23
N ALA A 41 12.85 -5.59 -3.46
CA ALA A 41 12.73 -6.58 -4.52
C ALA A 41 13.23 -7.98 -4.08
N LYS A 42 14.29 -8.01 -3.26
CA LYS A 42 14.96 -9.22 -2.74
C LYS A 42 14.39 -9.73 -1.42
N THR A 43 13.85 -8.86 -0.57
CA THR A 43 13.41 -9.22 0.80
C THR A 43 11.92 -9.51 0.87
N LEU A 44 11.08 -8.82 0.09
CA LEU A 44 9.64 -9.03 0.14
C LEU A 44 9.19 -10.18 -0.80
N PRO A 45 8.13 -10.92 -0.43
CA PRO A 45 7.40 -11.78 -1.37
C PRO A 45 6.76 -10.96 -2.48
N ASP A 46 6.32 -11.61 -3.57
CA ASP A 46 5.76 -10.90 -4.73
C ASP A 46 4.47 -10.14 -4.42
N ARG A 47 3.61 -10.69 -3.57
CA ARG A 47 2.48 -9.96 -2.97
C ARG A 47 2.81 -9.56 -1.55
N VAL A 48 2.56 -8.30 -1.22
CA VAL A 48 2.81 -7.72 0.10
C VAL A 48 1.48 -7.37 0.75
N ASP A 49 1.06 -8.17 1.74
CA ASP A 49 -0.02 -7.82 2.67
C ASP A 49 0.28 -6.45 3.31
N THR A 50 -0.39 -5.38 2.89
CA THR A 50 -0.23 -4.06 3.53
C THR A 50 -0.62 -4.07 5.00
N VAL A 51 -1.70 -4.79 5.35
CA VAL A 51 -2.20 -4.93 6.72
C VAL A 51 -1.16 -5.62 7.60
N ARG A 52 -0.65 -6.77 7.16
CA ARG A 52 0.29 -7.61 7.94
C ARG A 52 1.71 -7.06 7.98
N ASN A 53 2.16 -6.39 6.91
CA ASN A 53 3.49 -5.78 6.82
C ASN A 53 3.49 -4.28 7.15
N SER A 54 2.38 -3.73 7.65
CA SER A 54 2.18 -2.29 7.96
C SER A 54 3.36 -1.65 8.71
N GLY A 55 3.86 -2.29 9.78
CA GLY A 55 5.03 -1.81 10.53
C GLY A 55 6.35 -1.84 9.73
N LEU A 56 6.51 -2.79 8.82
CA LEU A 56 7.69 -2.89 7.93
C LEU A 56 7.62 -1.83 6.82
N LEU A 57 6.44 -1.62 6.24
CA LEU A 57 6.17 -0.56 5.27
C LEU A 57 6.43 0.83 5.90
N ALA A 58 5.88 1.09 7.09
CA ALA A 58 6.13 2.32 7.84
C ALA A 58 7.64 2.54 8.12
N THR A 59 8.38 1.48 8.46
CA THR A 59 9.85 1.53 8.65
C THR A 59 10.60 1.92 7.37
N LEU A 60 10.08 1.56 6.20
CA LEU A 60 10.62 1.95 4.89
C LEU A 60 10.19 3.36 4.44
N GLY A 61 9.31 4.03 5.19
CA GLY A 61 8.64 5.26 4.77
C GLY A 61 7.58 5.04 3.69
N LEU A 62 7.04 3.83 3.58
CA LEU A 62 5.95 3.45 2.68
C LEU A 62 4.64 3.52 3.46
N ASP A 63 3.75 4.44 3.09
CA ASP A 63 2.37 4.40 3.57
C ASP A 63 1.53 3.44 2.70
N PRO A 64 0.75 2.51 3.28
CA PRO A 64 -0.06 1.60 2.50
C PRO A 64 -1.20 2.29 1.73
N ALA A 65 -1.73 3.43 2.19
CA ALA A 65 -2.80 4.15 1.50
C ALA A 65 -2.31 4.83 0.22
N ASP A 66 -1.07 5.34 0.20
CA ASP A 66 -0.44 5.92 -1.00
C ASP A 66 -0.18 4.86 -2.09
N LEU A 67 0.10 3.62 -1.67
CA LEU A 67 0.21 2.47 -2.57
C LEU A 67 -1.16 1.90 -3.00
N ALA A 68 -2.19 2.04 -2.16
CA ALA A 68 -3.54 1.52 -2.37
C ALA A 68 -4.35 2.26 -3.43
N ASP A 69 -4.10 3.56 -3.63
CA ASP A 69 -4.84 4.43 -4.56
C ASP A 69 -4.73 4.00 -6.04
N GLN A 70 -3.75 3.16 -6.37
CA GLN A 70 -3.60 2.60 -7.71
C GLN A 70 -4.29 1.23 -7.85
N PRO A 71 -5.51 1.14 -8.41
CA PRO A 71 -6.07 -0.15 -8.83
C PRO A 71 -5.13 -0.86 -9.82
N ALA A 72 -5.19 -2.19 -9.87
CA ALA A 72 -4.63 -2.93 -11.00
C ALA A 72 -5.49 -2.67 -12.23
N LYS A 73 -4.85 -2.45 -13.38
CA LYS A 73 -5.48 -2.12 -14.67
C LYS A 73 -5.37 -3.31 -15.63
#